data_AF-A0AAE0S9E3-F1
#
_entry.id   AF-A0AAE0S9E3-F1
#
_cell.length_a   1.000
_cell.length_b   1.000
_cell.length_c   1.000
_cell.angle_alpha   90.00
_cell.angle_beta   90.00
_cell.angle_gamma   90.00
#
_symmetry.space_group_name_H-M   'P 1'
#
loop_
_entity.id
_entity.type
_entity.pdbx_description
1 polymer ?
#
loop_
_entity_poly.entity_id
_entity_poly.type
_entity_poly.pdbx_seq_one_letter_code
_entity_poly.pdbx_strand_id
1 'polypeptide(L)'
;MGSSFKTKILGMTAGQIHLLSLILGAASAFQFSGINLNVPLYRRVAHSDIHVAFSAGLTHNVELHAPINITYDRVFLNQGGGYNNGTGVFTCPHSGAYVFMFHGISDSDGQLWLDLMKNGEYMVSGYAHQTQDYASASNAILLSLEENDRVTIQGRGDNWLYNKPDEVYATFSGFLLYPEYQNPK
;
A
#
# COMPACT_ATOMS: atom_id res chain seq x y z
N MET A 1 44.53 15.14 16.95
CA MET A 1 43.20 15.67 16.56
C MET A 1 42.14 15.65 17.68
N GLY A 2 42.40 15.09 18.88
CA GLY A 2 41.35 14.86 19.90
C GLY A 2 41.05 15.96 20.93
N SER A 3 41.87 17.01 21.06
CA SER A 3 41.64 18.08 22.06
C SER A 3 40.74 19.21 21.53
N SER A 4 40.82 19.53 20.24
CA SER A 4 40.05 20.62 19.61
C SER A 4 38.54 20.33 19.51
N PHE A 5 38.15 19.05 19.41
CA PHE A 5 36.74 18.66 19.37
C PHE A 5 36.05 18.76 20.74
N LYS A 6 36.75 18.44 21.83
CA LYS A 6 36.18 18.52 23.19
C LYS A 6 35.83 19.96 23.59
N THR A 7 36.66 20.93 23.21
CA THR A 7 36.45 22.34 23.57
C THR A 7 35.32 23.01 22.78
N LYS A 8 35.01 22.52 21.56
CA LYS A 8 33.97 23.13 20.70
C LYS A 8 32.53 22.87 21.17
N ILE A 9 32.30 21.81 21.95
CA ILE A 9 30.95 21.40 22.40
C ILE A 9 30.54 22.14 23.68
N LEU A 10 31.48 22.57 24.51
CA LEU A 10 31.24 23.30 25.77
C LEU A 10 30.65 24.72 25.57
N GLY A 11 30.67 25.26 24.35
CA GLY A 11 30.09 26.57 24.01
C GLY A 11 28.84 26.52 23.14
N MET A 12 28.28 25.33 22.89
CA MET A 12 27.12 25.17 22.01
C MET A 12 25.82 25.45 22.77
N THR A 13 24.91 26.18 22.12
CA THR A 13 23.54 26.36 22.64
C THR A 13 22.77 25.04 22.55
N ALA A 14 21.70 24.90 23.34
CA ALA A 14 20.86 23.70 23.33
C ALA A 14 20.37 23.32 21.91
N GLY A 15 20.09 24.31 21.05
CA GLY A 15 19.72 24.09 19.65
C GLY A 15 20.86 23.55 18.77
N GLN A 16 22.11 23.95 19.03
CA GLN A 16 23.28 23.46 18.31
C GLN A 16 23.64 22.01 18.69
N ILE A 17 23.42 21.62 19.95
CA ILE A 17 23.58 20.23 20.42
C ILE A 17 22.51 19.33 19.79
N HIS A 18 21.27 19.82 19.69
CA HIS A 18 20.16 19.11 19.05
C HIS A 18 20.40 18.86 17.55
N LEU A 19 20.95 19.83 16.83
CA LEU A 19 21.29 19.65 15.41
C LEU A 19 22.44 18.63 15.23
N LEU A 20 23.40 18.61 16.16
CA LEU A 20 24.51 17.63 16.13
C LEU A 20 24.03 16.19 16.38
N SER A 21 23.08 15.99 17.30
CA SER A 21 22.55 14.65 17.59
C SER A 21 21.72 14.08 16.43
N LEU A 22 21.04 14.94 15.67
CA LEU A 22 20.33 14.56 14.44
C LEU A 22 21.30 14.14 13.31
N ILE A 23 22.48 14.75 13.22
CA ILE A 23 23.47 14.47 12.17
C ILE A 23 24.31 13.20 12.47
N LEU A 24 24.58 12.89 13.75
CA LEU A 24 25.50 11.81 14.16
C LEU A 24 24.83 10.45 14.41
N GLY A 25 23.50 10.36 14.44
CA GLY A 25 22.77 9.08 14.43
C GLY A 25 23.11 8.10 15.57
N ALA A 26 23.60 8.57 16.72
CA ALA A 26 24.06 7.67 17.79
C ALA A 26 22.99 7.42 18.85
N ALA A 27 22.45 6.19 18.85
CA ALA A 27 21.55 5.64 19.86
C ALA A 27 22.26 5.22 21.17
N SER A 28 23.23 6.01 21.65
CA SER A 28 23.97 5.66 22.87
C SER A 28 24.19 6.90 23.71
N ALA A 29 23.70 6.87 24.95
CA ALA A 29 23.94 7.92 25.92
C ALA A 29 25.44 8.12 26.13
N PHE A 30 25.97 9.26 25.71
CA PHE A 30 27.31 9.68 26.09
C PHE A 30 27.26 10.23 27.51
N GLN A 31 27.71 9.44 28.49
CA GLN A 31 27.95 9.95 29.84
C GLN A 31 29.24 10.79 29.86
N PHE A 32 29.09 12.11 29.90
CA PHE A 32 30.16 13.00 30.32
C PHE A 32 30.13 13.10 31.85
N SER A 33 31.27 12.83 32.50
CA SER A 33 31.44 13.00 33.94
C SER A 33 31.08 14.43 34.35
N GLY A 34 29.93 14.61 35.01
CA GLY A 34 29.54 15.88 35.64
C GLY A 34 28.29 16.58 35.10
N ILE A 35 27.59 16.07 34.07
CA ILE A 35 26.32 16.66 33.62
C ILE A 35 25.25 15.57 33.50
N ASN A 36 24.31 15.53 34.46
CA ASN A 36 23.07 14.77 34.33
C ASN A 36 22.12 15.56 33.42
N LEU A 37 22.31 15.46 32.10
CA LEU A 37 21.29 15.89 31.15
C LEU A 37 20.18 14.83 31.17
N ASN A 38 19.15 15.06 31.98
CA ASN A 38 17.88 14.36 31.82
C ASN A 38 17.18 14.90 30.57
N VAL A 39 17.75 14.61 29.40
CA VAL A 39 17.07 14.85 28.13
C VAL A 39 15.95 13.81 28.13
N PRO A 40 14.66 14.21 28.16
CA PRO A 40 13.62 13.25 27.86
C PRO A 40 14.01 12.66 26.51
N LEU A 41 14.26 11.34 26.49
CA LEU A 41 14.42 10.63 25.24
C LEU A 41 13.14 10.94 24.49
N TYR A 42 13.20 11.87 23.53
CA TYR A 42 12.17 11.98 22.53
C TYR A 42 12.24 10.62 21.86
N ARG A 43 11.34 9.73 22.31
CA ARG A 43 11.18 8.40 21.76
C ARG A 43 11.10 8.68 20.28
N ARG A 44 12.16 8.31 19.55
CA ARG A 44 12.10 8.18 18.11
C ARG A 44 10.83 7.39 17.95
N VAL A 45 9.76 8.01 17.45
CA VAL A 45 8.62 7.23 16.98
C VAL A 45 9.32 6.37 15.96
N ALA A 46 9.58 5.11 16.34
CA ALA A 46 10.02 4.11 15.39
C ALA A 46 8.90 4.23 14.36
N HIS A 47 9.21 4.82 13.22
CA HIS A 47 8.33 4.75 12.09
C HIS A 47 8.13 3.25 11.97
N SER A 48 6.95 2.77 12.33
CA SER A 48 6.70 1.34 12.31
C SER A 48 6.98 0.94 10.87
N ASP A 49 7.93 0.03 10.65
CA ASP A 49 8.33 -0.47 9.32
C ASP A 49 7.19 -1.33 8.73
N ILE A 50 5.97 -0.81 8.77
CA ILE A 50 4.76 -1.41 8.24
C ILE A 50 4.75 -1.07 6.77
N HIS A 51 5.15 -2.05 5.97
CA HIS A 51 5.09 -2.00 4.53
C HIS A 51 4.06 -3.02 4.06
N VAL A 52 2.98 -2.51 3.49
CA VAL A 52 1.94 -3.33 2.87
C VAL A 52 1.78 -2.85 1.44
N ALA A 53 2.01 -3.74 0.49
CA ALA A 53 1.84 -3.46 -0.92
C ALA A 53 1.64 -4.76 -1.67
N PHE A 54 0.71 -4.77 -2.61
CA PHE A 54 0.55 -5.86 -3.55
C PHE A 54 0.31 -5.34 -4.96
N SER A 55 0.67 -6.17 -5.92
CA SER A 55 0.33 -5.98 -7.32
C SER A 55 0.17 -7.35 -7.96
N ALA A 56 -0.98 -7.57 -8.59
CA ALA A 56 -1.31 -8.82 -9.25
C ALA A 56 -1.93 -8.55 -10.63
N GLY A 57 -1.78 -9.53 -11.52
CA GLY A 57 -2.30 -9.50 -12.88
C GLY A 57 -3.02 -10.79 -13.24
N LEU A 58 -3.90 -10.71 -14.23
CA LEU A 58 -4.66 -11.84 -14.74
C LEU A 58 -3.98 -12.40 -16.00
N THR A 59 -3.77 -13.70 -16.07
CA THR A 59 -3.00 -14.33 -17.16
C THR A 59 -3.84 -15.08 -18.19
N HIS A 60 -5.16 -15.03 -18.07
CA HIS A 60 -6.10 -15.74 -18.93
C HIS A 60 -7.38 -14.93 -19.13
N ASN A 61 -8.04 -15.16 -20.26
CA ASN A 61 -9.36 -14.58 -20.52
C ASN A 61 -10.36 -15.02 -19.46
N VAL A 62 -11.19 -14.09 -19.02
CA VAL A 62 -12.27 -14.34 -18.08
C VAL A 62 -13.58 -13.85 -18.68
N GLU A 63 -14.51 -14.79 -18.88
CA GLU A 63 -15.88 -14.53 -19.30
C GLU A 63 -16.81 -14.83 -18.12
N LEU A 64 -17.62 -13.84 -17.73
CA LEU A 64 -18.50 -13.94 -16.58
C LEU A 64 -19.95 -13.76 -16.99
N HIS A 65 -20.82 -14.63 -16.48
CA HIS A 65 -22.27 -14.54 -16.63
C HIS A 65 -22.99 -14.26 -15.30
N ALA A 66 -22.23 -14.07 -14.23
CA ALA A 66 -22.73 -13.78 -12.90
C ALA A 66 -21.74 -12.91 -12.12
N PRO A 67 -22.18 -12.19 -11.08
CA PRO A 67 -21.29 -11.40 -10.26
C PRO A 67 -20.31 -12.27 -9.46
N ILE A 68 -19.03 -12.29 -9.84
CA ILE A 68 -17.98 -13.03 -9.14
C ILE A 68 -16.72 -12.20 -8.95
N ASN A 69 -15.94 -12.56 -7.93
CA ASN A 69 -14.64 -11.95 -7.69
C ASN A 69 -13.66 -12.35 -8.79
N ILE A 70 -12.93 -11.36 -9.31
CA ILE A 70 -11.83 -11.59 -10.25
C ILE A 70 -10.61 -12.07 -9.47
N THR A 71 -10.10 -13.25 -9.83
CA THR A 71 -8.89 -13.81 -9.21
C THR A 71 -7.69 -13.52 -10.08
N TYR A 72 -6.89 -12.51 -9.71
CA TYR A 72 -5.65 -12.17 -10.41
C TYR A 72 -4.56 -13.14 -9.96
N ASP A 73 -4.24 -14.10 -10.82
CA ASP A 73 -3.49 -15.30 -10.49
C ASP A 73 -1.97 -15.06 -10.42
N ARG A 74 -1.45 -14.10 -11.19
CA ARG A 74 -0.03 -13.74 -11.21
C ARG A 74 0.27 -12.64 -10.21
N VAL A 75 1.08 -12.96 -9.20
CA VAL A 75 1.54 -11.99 -8.19
C VAL A 75 2.88 -11.40 -8.61
N PHE A 76 2.95 -10.07 -8.73
CA PHE A 76 4.20 -9.33 -8.95
C PHE A 76 4.83 -8.87 -7.63
N LEU A 77 3.99 -8.50 -6.65
CA LEU A 77 4.38 -8.08 -5.31
C LEU A 77 3.29 -8.48 -4.32
N ASN A 78 3.67 -8.89 -3.10
CA ASN A 78 2.74 -9.14 -1.99
C ASN A 78 3.40 -8.92 -0.62
N GLN A 79 3.99 -7.74 -0.44
CA GLN A 79 4.61 -7.33 0.82
C GLN A 79 3.53 -7.11 1.88
N GLY A 80 3.75 -7.65 3.09
CA GLY A 80 2.74 -7.67 4.16
C GLY A 80 1.71 -8.79 4.02
N GLY A 81 1.73 -9.56 2.92
CA GLY A 81 0.95 -10.79 2.76
C GLY A 81 -0.57 -10.62 2.71
N GLY A 82 -1.06 -9.42 2.37
CA GLY A 82 -2.50 -9.12 2.37
C GLY A 82 -3.26 -9.72 1.18
N TYR A 83 -2.63 -9.97 0.04
CA TYR A 83 -3.31 -10.47 -1.16
C TYR A 83 -3.31 -12.00 -1.26
N ASN A 84 -4.45 -12.59 -1.61
CA ASN A 84 -4.62 -14.01 -1.89
C ASN A 84 -4.96 -14.25 -3.36
N ASN A 85 -4.01 -14.82 -4.12
CA ASN A 85 -4.14 -15.10 -5.54
C ASN A 85 -4.99 -16.34 -5.88
N GLY A 86 -5.46 -17.09 -4.88
CA GLY A 86 -6.45 -18.16 -5.06
C GLY A 86 -7.89 -17.66 -4.93
N THR A 87 -8.11 -16.45 -4.41
CA THR A 87 -9.47 -15.91 -4.18
C THR A 87 -9.69 -14.52 -4.77
N GLY A 88 -8.62 -13.80 -5.15
CA GLY A 88 -8.70 -12.42 -5.62
C GLY A 88 -8.87 -11.39 -4.50
N VAL A 89 -8.79 -11.81 -3.23
CA VAL A 89 -9.09 -10.97 -2.07
C VAL A 89 -7.83 -10.35 -1.50
N PHE A 90 -7.84 -9.02 -1.33
CA PHE A 90 -6.93 -8.35 -0.39
C PHE A 90 -7.58 -8.30 0.99
N THR A 91 -6.89 -8.81 2.02
CA THR A 91 -7.28 -8.70 3.43
C THR A 91 -6.31 -7.75 4.12
N CYS A 92 -6.84 -6.68 4.71
CA CYS A 92 -6.07 -5.63 5.36
C CYS A 92 -5.25 -6.19 6.54
N PRO A 93 -3.90 -6.22 6.48
CA PRO A 93 -3.10 -6.75 7.58
C PRO A 93 -2.88 -5.72 8.70
N HIS A 94 -3.09 -4.43 8.43
CA HIS A 94 -2.89 -3.34 9.38
C HIS A 94 -3.82 -2.17 9.08
N SER A 95 -4.53 -1.65 10.09
CA SER A 95 -5.40 -0.49 9.92
C SER A 95 -4.64 0.73 9.38
N GLY A 96 -5.27 1.49 8.48
CA GLY A 96 -4.68 2.68 7.90
C GLY A 96 -5.36 3.16 6.62
N ALA A 97 -4.75 4.16 5.98
CA ALA A 97 -5.19 4.64 4.69
C ALA A 97 -4.48 3.88 3.56
N TYR A 98 -5.23 3.35 2.62
CA TYR A 98 -4.75 2.56 1.50
C TYR A 98 -5.12 3.19 0.17
N VAL A 99 -4.25 3.02 -0.83
CA VAL A 99 -4.55 3.31 -2.23
C VAL A 99 -4.82 1.99 -2.92
N PHE A 100 -5.89 1.92 -3.71
CA PHE A 100 -6.18 0.81 -4.61
C PHE A 100 -6.34 1.31 -6.04
N MET A 101 -5.87 0.51 -6.99
CA MET A 101 -5.94 0.78 -8.42
C MET A 101 -6.27 -0.53 -9.15
N PHE A 102 -7.14 -0.45 -10.15
CA PHE A 102 -7.41 -1.57 -11.04
C PHE A 102 -7.53 -1.11 -12.49
N HIS A 103 -7.17 -2.01 -13.40
CA HIS A 103 -7.23 -1.82 -14.84
C HIS A 103 -7.75 -3.12 -15.47
N GLY A 104 -8.42 -3.00 -16.62
CA GLY A 104 -8.78 -4.13 -17.47
C GLY A 104 -9.10 -3.68 -18.90
N ILE A 105 -9.09 -4.64 -19.83
CA ILE A 105 -9.52 -4.45 -21.22
C ILE A 105 -10.67 -5.41 -21.51
N SER A 106 -11.70 -4.92 -22.19
CA SER A 106 -12.79 -5.74 -22.71
C SER A 106 -12.35 -6.49 -23.96
N ASP A 107 -12.86 -7.70 -24.17
CA ASP A 107 -12.75 -8.33 -25.50
C ASP A 107 -13.52 -7.51 -26.56
N SER A 108 -13.25 -7.76 -27.84
CA SER A 108 -14.00 -7.15 -28.96
C SER A 108 -15.49 -7.46 -28.82
N ASP A 109 -16.33 -6.42 -28.93
CA ASP A 109 -17.79 -6.51 -28.76
C ASP A 109 -18.27 -6.94 -27.35
N GLY A 110 -17.32 -7.17 -26.43
CA GLY A 110 -17.60 -7.46 -25.03
C GLY A 110 -17.69 -6.17 -24.21
N GLN A 111 -18.50 -6.20 -23.16
CA GLN A 111 -18.46 -5.17 -22.12
C GLN A 111 -17.57 -5.62 -20.95
N LEU A 112 -17.03 -4.64 -20.25
CA LEU A 112 -16.27 -4.79 -19.03
C LEU A 112 -16.86 -3.84 -17.98
N TRP A 113 -17.28 -4.38 -16.86
CA TRP A 113 -17.80 -3.67 -15.70
C TRP A 113 -17.21 -4.25 -14.42
N LEU A 114 -16.18 -3.57 -13.92
CA LEU A 114 -15.46 -3.95 -12.71
C LEU A 114 -15.86 -3.04 -11.56
N ASP A 115 -16.29 -3.63 -10.46
CA ASP A 115 -16.59 -2.94 -9.21
C ASP A 115 -15.53 -3.28 -8.16
N LEU A 116 -14.93 -2.25 -7.56
CA LEU A 116 -14.15 -2.41 -6.34
C LEU A 116 -15.11 -2.44 -5.16
N MET A 117 -15.02 -3.51 -4.37
CA MET A 117 -15.87 -3.76 -3.21
C MET A 117 -15.03 -3.70 -1.93
N LYS A 118 -15.57 -3.10 -0.87
CA LYS A 118 -15.05 -3.19 0.50
C LYS A 118 -16.04 -3.96 1.35
N ASN A 119 -15.66 -5.10 1.90
CA ASN A 119 -16.53 -5.96 2.73
C ASN A 119 -17.88 -6.31 2.06
N GLY A 120 -17.90 -6.43 0.73
CA GLY A 120 -19.12 -6.68 -0.05
C GLY A 120 -19.96 -5.44 -0.34
N GLU A 121 -19.56 -4.26 0.13
CA GLU A 121 -20.17 -2.97 -0.23
C GLU A 121 -19.47 -2.37 -1.45
N TYR A 122 -20.26 -1.80 -2.36
CA TYR A 122 -19.78 -1.13 -3.56
C TYR A 122 -19.05 0.18 -3.25
N MET A 123 -17.85 0.38 -3.82
CA MET A 123 -17.08 1.60 -3.65
C MET A 123 -16.98 2.42 -4.95
N VAL A 124 -16.39 1.84 -6.01
CA VAL A 124 -16.19 2.51 -7.31
C VAL A 124 -16.26 1.51 -8.47
N SER A 125 -16.67 1.96 -9.65
CA SER A 125 -16.70 1.17 -10.89
C SER A 125 -15.65 1.62 -11.91
N GLY A 126 -15.23 0.70 -12.77
CA GLY A 126 -14.72 0.97 -14.10
C GLY A 126 -15.62 0.31 -15.14
N TYR A 127 -15.96 1.02 -16.21
CA TYR A 127 -16.78 0.51 -17.31
C TYR A 127 -16.12 0.77 -18.66
N ALA A 128 -16.13 -0.23 -19.53
CA ALA A 128 -15.67 -0.13 -20.91
C ALA A 128 -16.51 -1.03 -21.82
N HIS A 129 -16.83 -0.53 -23.00
CA HIS A 129 -17.49 -1.29 -24.05
C HIS A 129 -17.22 -0.59 -25.38
N GLN A 130 -16.83 -1.37 -26.39
CA GLN A 130 -16.67 -0.87 -27.75
C GLN A 130 -17.06 -1.97 -28.75
N THR A 131 -17.71 -1.56 -29.82
CA THR A 131 -18.11 -2.46 -30.91
C THR A 131 -16.95 -2.63 -31.89
N GLN A 132 -16.66 -3.88 -32.27
CA GLN A 132 -15.59 -4.28 -33.20
C GLN A 132 -14.17 -3.85 -32.78
N ASP A 133 -13.97 -3.53 -31.50
CA ASP A 133 -12.67 -3.16 -30.96
C ASP A 133 -12.62 -3.40 -29.45
N TYR A 134 -11.41 -3.36 -28.89
CA TYR A 134 -11.15 -3.48 -27.47
C TYR A 134 -11.37 -2.15 -26.76
N ALA A 135 -11.79 -2.18 -25.49
CA ALA A 135 -11.92 -0.98 -24.67
C ALA A 135 -11.33 -1.16 -23.27
N SER A 136 -10.63 -0.15 -22.76
CA SER A 136 -10.01 -0.19 -21.43
C SER A 136 -10.85 0.52 -20.37
N ALA A 137 -10.96 -0.08 -19.18
CA ALA A 137 -11.50 0.55 -17.99
C ALA A 137 -10.45 0.60 -16.88
N SER A 138 -10.42 1.68 -16.11
CA SER A 138 -9.57 1.79 -14.93
C SER A 138 -10.19 2.72 -13.90
N ASN A 139 -9.89 2.47 -12.63
CA ASN A 139 -10.20 3.42 -11.56
C ASN A 139 -9.21 3.27 -10.39
N ALA A 140 -9.19 4.26 -9.51
CA ALA A 140 -8.40 4.28 -8.30
C ALA A 140 -9.18 4.91 -7.14
N ILE A 141 -8.91 4.48 -5.92
CA ILE A 141 -9.56 5.01 -4.72
C ILE A 141 -8.61 5.00 -3.52
N LEU A 142 -8.78 5.97 -2.63
CA LEU A 142 -8.19 5.97 -1.29
C LEU A 142 -9.25 5.50 -0.30
N LEU A 143 -8.93 4.47 0.50
CA LEU A 143 -9.83 3.90 1.49
C LEU A 143 -9.18 3.88 2.87
N SER A 144 -9.95 4.21 3.90
CA SER A 144 -9.60 3.85 5.27
C SER A 144 -10.03 2.40 5.50
N LEU A 145 -9.08 1.56 5.89
CA LEU A 145 -9.32 0.16 6.21
C LEU A 145 -8.98 -0.12 7.67
N GLU A 146 -9.79 -0.95 8.29
CA GLU A 146 -9.48 -1.62 9.55
C GLU A 146 -8.81 -2.97 9.28
N GLU A 147 -8.03 -3.47 10.23
CA GLU A 147 -7.47 -4.82 10.14
C GLU A 147 -8.58 -5.85 9.85
N ASN A 148 -8.31 -6.75 8.91
CA ASN A 148 -9.25 -7.75 8.37
C ASN A 148 -10.34 -7.24 7.40
N ASP A 149 -10.43 -5.93 7.14
CA ASP A 149 -11.25 -5.45 6.02
C ASP A 149 -10.81 -6.11 4.72
N ARG A 150 -11.78 -6.48 3.88
CA ARG A 150 -11.58 -7.18 2.62
C ARG A 150 -11.86 -6.26 1.44
N VAL A 151 -10.93 -6.21 0.50
CA VAL A 151 -11.10 -5.48 -0.77
C VAL A 151 -11.00 -6.46 -1.94
N THR A 152 -11.96 -6.38 -2.86
CA THR A 152 -12.05 -7.26 -4.03
C THR A 152 -12.42 -6.47 -5.26
N ILE A 153 -12.07 -7.00 -6.44
CA ILE A 153 -12.68 -6.59 -7.71
C ILE A 153 -13.73 -7.64 -8.09
N GLN A 154 -14.94 -7.18 -8.39
CA GLN A 154 -16.05 -8.03 -8.82
C GLN A 154 -16.51 -7.62 -10.22
N GLY A 155 -16.74 -8.57 -11.11
CA GLY A 155 -17.48 -8.29 -12.34
C GLY A 155 -18.98 -8.18 -12.04
N ARG A 156 -19.72 -7.24 -12.63
CA ARG A 156 -21.16 -7.05 -12.35
C ARG A 156 -22.09 -8.06 -13.06
N GLY A 157 -21.54 -9.00 -13.83
CA GLY A 157 -22.27 -9.92 -14.72
C GLY A 157 -22.17 -9.48 -16.19
N ASP A 158 -22.16 -10.43 -17.12
CA ASP A 158 -21.83 -10.25 -18.55
C ASP A 158 -20.58 -9.40 -18.75
N ASN A 159 -19.42 -10.00 -18.45
CA ASN A 159 -18.11 -9.35 -18.52
C ASN A 159 -17.15 -10.20 -19.35
N TRP A 160 -16.41 -9.57 -20.26
CA TRP A 160 -15.37 -10.20 -21.05
C TRP A 160 -14.02 -9.51 -20.79
N LEU A 161 -13.23 -10.05 -19.87
CA LEU A 161 -11.90 -9.53 -19.53
C LEU A 161 -10.85 -10.21 -20.41
N TYR A 162 -10.30 -9.46 -21.36
CA TYR A 162 -9.30 -9.98 -22.29
C TYR A 162 -7.87 -9.94 -21.72
N ASN A 163 -7.20 -11.09 -21.65
CA ASN A 163 -5.84 -11.29 -21.13
C ASN A 163 -5.19 -12.55 -21.74
N LYS A 164 -3.87 -12.56 -21.87
CA LYS A 164 -3.08 -13.76 -22.18
C LYS A 164 -1.91 -13.93 -21.20
N PRO A 165 -1.25 -15.10 -21.18
CA PRO A 165 -0.12 -15.33 -20.29
C PRO A 165 1.05 -14.33 -20.47
N ASP A 166 1.23 -13.80 -21.66
CA ASP A 166 2.24 -12.80 -22.05
C ASP A 166 1.66 -11.41 -22.34
N GLU A 167 0.32 -11.27 -22.34
CA GLU A 167 -0.41 -10.02 -22.52
C GLU A 167 -1.31 -9.76 -21.30
N VAL A 168 -0.69 -9.36 -20.18
CA VAL A 168 -1.40 -9.07 -18.93
C VAL A 168 -1.94 -7.64 -18.95
N TYR A 169 -3.21 -7.48 -19.33
CA TYR A 169 -3.87 -6.18 -19.38
C TYR A 169 -4.60 -5.85 -18.09
N ALA A 170 -5.20 -6.84 -17.44
CA ALA A 170 -5.94 -6.65 -16.21
C ALA A 170 -5.01 -6.74 -15.00
N THR A 171 -5.02 -5.68 -14.18
CA THR A 171 -4.22 -5.60 -12.96
C THR A 171 -5.06 -5.11 -11.80
N PHE A 172 -4.69 -5.56 -10.60
CA PHE A 172 -5.21 -5.05 -9.33
C PHE A 172 -4.03 -4.87 -8.39
N SER A 173 -3.88 -3.64 -7.89
CA SER A 173 -2.77 -3.25 -7.03
C SER A 173 -3.26 -2.38 -5.88
N GLY A 174 -2.53 -2.41 -4.77
CA GLY A 174 -2.79 -1.50 -3.68
C GLY A 174 -1.66 -1.49 -2.65
N PHE A 175 -1.59 -0.41 -1.88
CA PHE A 175 -0.54 -0.21 -0.88
C PHE A 175 -1.02 0.68 0.27
N LEU A 176 -0.41 0.48 1.44
CA LEU A 176 -0.59 1.33 2.61
C LEU A 176 0.08 2.68 2.37
N LEU A 177 -0.70 3.75 2.43
CA LEU A 177 -0.22 5.13 2.34
C LEU A 177 0.37 5.57 3.69
N TYR A 178 -0.36 5.32 4.78
CA TYR A 178 0.12 5.48 6.14
C TYR A 178 -0.70 4.62 7.12
N PRO A 179 -0.06 4.03 8.14
CA PRO A 179 -0.77 3.28 9.18
C PRO A 179 -1.66 4.22 10.00
N GLU A 180 -2.75 3.67 10.54
CA GLU A 180 -3.56 4.38 11.52
C GLU A 180 -2.72 4.64 12.78
N TYR A 181 -2.85 5.85 13.33
CA TYR A 181 -2.12 6.23 14.53
C TYR A 181 -2.66 5.47 15.75
N GLN A 182 -1.93 4.47 16.20
CA GLN A 182 -2.19 3.80 17.48
C GLN A 182 -1.61 4.64 18.61
N ASN A 183 -2.47 5.21 19.45
CA ASN A 183 -2.02 5.96 20.63
C ASN A 183 -1.27 5.00 21.56
N PRO A 184 0.01 5.24 21.89
CA PRO A 184 0.73 4.34 22.78
C PRO A 184 0.05 4.36 24.16
N LYS A 185 -0.42 3.19 24.60
CA LYS A 185 -0.88 2.96 25.98
C LYS A 185 0.26 3.10 26.97
#